data_AF-A0A645GVA2-F1
#
_entry.id   AF-A0A645GVA2-F1
#
_cell.length_a   1.000
_cell.length_b   1.000
_cell.length_c   1.000
_cell.angle_alpha   90.00
_cell.angle_beta   90.00
_cell.angle_gamma   90.00
#
_symmetry.space_group_name_H-M   'P 1'
#
loop_
_entity.id
_entity.type
_entity.pdbx_description
1 polymer ?
#
loop_
_entity_poly.entity_id
_entity_poly.type
_entity_poly.pdbx_seq_one_letter_code
_entity_poly.pdbx_strand_id
1 'polypeptide(L)'
;MLHVREGMIKPRHELLIHLAGPFFNILTAALLYSLYLYFYLPWLVPVILANTVLALYNLMPFYPLDGGKITDLYMAVFLGYGRSRKISRFFSLIFTVFLFLLGIYLVQYNVLNLFLSALAINLMIARKQDNTFIFYKITRNIEDGNKSGTEKIVVCKEDTKAIKVLEQYKPLESRIFTIVSDKGKYKGQLTETELLNGIYYCGIYADFRKLLDFKRMK
;
A
#
# COMPACT_ATOMS: atom_id res chain seq x y z
N MET A 1 5.80 19.50 -7.05
CA MET A 1 4.58 20.18 -6.54
C MET A 1 3.38 19.71 -7.35
N LEU A 2 2.21 19.53 -6.72
CA LEU A 2 0.89 19.08 -7.23
C LEU A 2 0.46 17.59 -7.15
N HIS A 3 1.31 16.59 -6.94
CA HIS A 3 0.84 15.17 -6.85
C HIS A 3 0.66 14.60 -5.44
N VAL A 4 0.71 15.42 -4.38
CA VAL A 4 0.65 14.94 -2.97
C VAL A 4 -0.63 15.40 -2.25
N ARG A 5 -1.47 16.23 -2.90
CA ARG A 5 -2.75 16.69 -2.32
C ARG A 5 -3.90 15.69 -2.52
N GLU A 6 -3.79 14.76 -3.45
CA GLU A 6 -4.83 13.78 -3.73
C GLU A 6 -4.60 12.51 -2.92
N GLY A 7 -5.36 12.35 -1.84
CA GLY A 7 -5.40 11.10 -1.09
C GLY A 7 -5.91 11.18 0.33
N MET A 8 -6.57 12.26 0.76
CA MET A 8 -7.03 12.51 2.15
C MET A 8 -8.17 11.57 2.60
N ILE A 9 -8.00 10.27 2.41
CA ILE A 9 -9.07 9.25 2.38
C ILE A 9 -8.85 8.22 3.50
N LYS A 10 -9.48 8.41 4.67
CA LYS A 10 -9.35 7.57 5.89
C LYS A 10 -9.15 6.07 5.59
N PRO A 11 -8.45 5.26 6.40
CA PRO A 11 -8.18 3.85 6.08
C PRO A 11 -9.44 3.05 5.71
N ARG A 12 -10.58 3.40 6.33
CA ARG A 12 -11.92 2.88 6.00
C ARG A 12 -12.42 3.32 4.61
N HIS A 13 -12.17 4.56 4.22
CA HIS A 13 -12.50 5.06 2.89
C HIS A 13 -11.55 4.49 1.83
N GLU A 14 -10.27 4.24 2.15
CA GLU A 14 -9.34 3.59 1.24
C GLU A 14 -9.77 2.12 0.98
N LEU A 15 -10.22 1.42 2.03
CA LEU A 15 -10.86 0.13 1.90
C LEU A 15 -12.11 0.19 1.01
N LEU A 16 -12.97 1.20 1.20
CA LEU A 16 -14.17 1.39 0.36
C LEU A 16 -13.82 1.66 -1.10
N ILE A 17 -12.76 2.43 -1.38
CA ILE A 17 -12.31 2.70 -2.75
C ILE A 17 -11.79 1.42 -3.41
N HIS A 18 -10.96 0.64 -2.72
CA HIS A 18 -10.46 -0.63 -3.25
C HIS A 18 -11.56 -1.68 -3.41
N LEU A 19 -12.61 -1.64 -2.59
CA LEU A 19 -13.76 -2.54 -2.75
C LEU A 19 -14.77 -2.06 -3.79
N ALA A 20 -14.82 -0.76 -4.12
CA ALA A 20 -15.78 -0.21 -5.07
C ALA A 20 -15.64 -0.83 -6.46
N GLY A 21 -14.41 -1.06 -6.93
CA GLY A 21 -14.14 -1.72 -8.22
C GLY A 21 -14.70 -3.15 -8.29
N PRO A 22 -14.24 -4.07 -7.42
CA PRO A 22 -14.79 -5.43 -7.34
C PRO A 22 -16.31 -5.47 -7.12
N PHE A 23 -16.83 -4.58 -6.27
CA PHE A 23 -18.27 -4.49 -6.00
C PHE A 23 -19.05 -4.13 -7.26
N PHE A 24 -18.58 -3.15 -8.04
CA PHE A 24 -19.22 -2.76 -9.30
C PHE A 24 -19.19 -3.91 -10.32
N ASN A 25 -18.09 -4.65 -10.42
CA ASN A 25 -17.99 -5.81 -11.30
C ASN A 25 -18.96 -6.93 -10.88
N ILE A 26 -19.08 -7.23 -9.59
CA ILE A 26 -20.03 -8.22 -9.06
C ILE A 26 -21.47 -7.77 -9.32
N LEU A 27 -21.79 -6.51 -9.04
CA LEU A 27 -23.12 -5.96 -9.26
C LEU A 27 -23.52 -6.02 -10.74
N THR A 28 -22.59 -5.65 -11.63
CA THR A 28 -22.79 -5.73 -13.08
C THR A 28 -23.01 -7.17 -13.53
N ALA A 29 -22.20 -8.12 -13.05
CA ALA A 29 -22.39 -9.54 -13.35
C ALA A 29 -23.76 -10.05 -12.87
N ALA A 30 -24.20 -9.66 -11.66
CA ALA A 30 -25.48 -10.07 -11.09
C ALA A 30 -26.69 -9.49 -11.86
N LEU A 31 -26.62 -8.23 -12.26
CA LEU A 31 -27.65 -7.58 -13.07
C LEU A 31 -27.77 -8.23 -14.45
N LEU A 32 -26.63 -8.45 -15.13
CA LEU A 32 -26.61 -9.11 -16.44
C LEU A 32 -27.08 -10.56 -16.35
N TYR A 33 -26.76 -11.27 -15.27
CA TYR A 33 -27.26 -12.62 -15.03
C TYR A 33 -28.78 -12.64 -14.83
N SER A 34 -29.33 -11.68 -14.09
CA SER A 34 -30.79 -11.54 -13.92
C SER A 34 -31.48 -11.27 -15.26
N LEU A 35 -30.87 -10.43 -16.11
CA LEU A 35 -31.37 -10.14 -17.45
C LEU A 35 -31.28 -11.35 -18.38
N TYR A 36 -30.20 -12.12 -18.27
CA TYR A 36 -30.04 -13.39 -18.97
C TYR A 36 -31.14 -14.38 -18.60
N LEU A 37 -31.52 -14.49 -17.32
CA LEU A 37 -32.60 -15.39 -16.90
C LEU A 37 -33.98 -14.94 -17.41
N TYR A 38 -34.26 -13.63 -17.44
CA TYR A 38 -35.57 -13.12 -17.84
C TYR A 38 -35.79 -13.12 -19.36
N PHE A 39 -34.79 -12.68 -20.13
CA PHE A 39 -34.90 -12.54 -21.59
C PHE A 39 -34.24 -13.67 -22.38
N TYR A 40 -33.53 -14.59 -21.72
CA TYR A 40 -32.72 -15.66 -22.32
C TYR A 40 -31.81 -15.15 -23.44
N LEU A 41 -30.74 -14.46 -23.06
CA LEU A 41 -29.79 -13.80 -23.97
C LEU A 41 -28.41 -14.47 -23.90
N PRO A 42 -28.13 -15.55 -24.67
CA PRO A 42 -26.90 -16.34 -24.54
C PRO A 42 -25.60 -15.56 -24.76
N TRP A 43 -25.66 -14.47 -25.54
CA TRP A 43 -24.51 -13.60 -25.79
C TRP A 43 -24.04 -12.83 -24.54
N LEU A 44 -24.86 -12.75 -23.49
CA LEU A 44 -24.47 -12.14 -22.20
C LEU A 44 -23.53 -13.03 -21.37
N VAL A 45 -23.55 -14.35 -21.59
CA VAL A 45 -22.74 -15.31 -20.83
C VAL A 45 -21.25 -14.94 -20.77
N PRO A 46 -20.55 -14.65 -21.89
CA PRO A 46 -19.14 -14.24 -21.84
C PRO A 46 -18.94 -12.90 -21.10
N VAL A 47 -19.90 -11.98 -21.15
CA VAL A 47 -19.82 -10.67 -20.48
C VAL A 47 -19.98 -10.83 -18.96
N ILE A 48 -20.90 -11.67 -18.52
CA ILE A 48 -21.09 -12.02 -17.11
C ILE A 48 -19.82 -12.69 -16.57
N LEU A 49 -19.27 -13.65 -17.33
CA LEU A 49 -18.06 -14.36 -16.96
C LEU A 49 -16.86 -13.41 -16.88
N ALA A 50 -16.70 -12.49 -17.83
CA ALA A 50 -15.64 -11.49 -17.81
C ALA A 50 -15.70 -10.60 -16.55
N ASN A 51 -16.89 -10.06 -16.20
CA ASN A 51 -17.05 -9.24 -15.00
C ASN A 51 -16.78 -10.03 -13.71
N THR A 52 -17.22 -11.29 -13.66
CA THR A 52 -16.98 -12.18 -12.51
C THR A 52 -15.49 -12.47 -12.34
N VAL A 53 -14.80 -12.83 -13.42
CA VAL A 53 -13.34 -13.06 -13.42
C VAL A 53 -12.60 -11.79 -13.02
N LEU A 54 -13.01 -10.62 -13.52
CA LEU A 54 -12.39 -9.34 -13.19
C LEU A 54 -12.57 -8.97 -11.70
N ALA A 55 -13.74 -9.25 -11.12
CA ALA A 55 -13.97 -9.09 -9.69
C ALA A 55 -13.08 -10.00 -8.85
N LEU A 56 -13.04 -11.29 -9.17
CA LEU A 56 -12.21 -12.28 -8.47
C LEU A 56 -10.72 -11.95 -8.58
N TYR A 57 -10.28 -11.53 -9.77
CA TYR A 57 -8.92 -11.10 -10.02
C TYR A 57 -8.55 -9.89 -9.16
N ASN A 58 -9.37 -8.84 -9.14
CA ASN A 58 -9.09 -7.65 -8.34
C ASN A 58 -9.13 -7.92 -6.82
N LEU A 59 -9.86 -8.93 -6.36
CA LEU A 59 -9.90 -9.33 -4.95
C LEU A 59 -8.74 -10.24 -4.52
N MET A 60 -7.89 -10.71 -5.44
CA MET A 60 -6.75 -11.55 -5.06
C MET A 60 -5.79 -10.82 -4.11
N PRO A 61 -5.19 -11.52 -3.13
CA PRO A 61 -4.31 -10.94 -2.11
C PRO A 61 -2.89 -10.67 -2.63
N PHE A 62 -2.76 -10.12 -3.84
CA PHE A 62 -1.46 -9.82 -4.47
C PHE A 62 -1.38 -8.36 -4.90
N TYR A 63 -0.30 -7.70 -4.53
CA TYR A 63 0.00 -6.34 -4.94
C TYR A 63 0.38 -6.30 -6.43
N PRO A 64 -0.17 -5.37 -7.26
CA PRO A 64 -0.86 -4.13 -6.91
C PRO A 64 -2.40 -4.19 -6.98
N LEU A 65 -3.00 -5.38 -6.98
CA LEU A 65 -4.45 -5.56 -7.04
C LEU A 65 -5.13 -4.95 -5.80
N ASP A 66 -6.41 -4.65 -5.92
CA ASP A 66 -7.17 -4.02 -4.83
C ASP A 66 -7.20 -4.90 -3.58
N GLY A 67 -7.39 -6.21 -3.72
CA GLY A 67 -7.28 -7.19 -2.64
C GLY A 67 -5.88 -7.22 -2.01
N GLY A 68 -4.83 -7.13 -2.83
CA GLY A 68 -3.45 -6.98 -2.37
C GLY A 68 -3.25 -5.74 -1.50
N LYS A 69 -3.77 -4.58 -1.92
CA LYS A 69 -3.69 -3.33 -1.15
C LYS A 69 -4.43 -3.42 0.19
N ILE A 70 -5.56 -4.11 0.22
CA ILE A 70 -6.32 -4.39 1.45
C ILE A 70 -5.52 -5.29 2.39
N THR A 71 -4.96 -6.39 1.88
CA THR A 71 -4.13 -7.30 2.68
C THR A 71 -2.87 -6.61 3.21
N ASP A 72 -2.26 -5.72 2.43
CA ASP A 72 -1.13 -4.90 2.87
C ASP A 72 -1.51 -3.95 4.00
N LEU A 73 -2.69 -3.33 3.93
CA LEU A 73 -3.19 -2.47 5.00
C LEU A 73 -3.41 -3.27 6.28
N TYR A 74 -4.00 -4.46 6.16
CA TYR A 74 -4.24 -5.37 7.28
C TYR A 74 -2.93 -5.86 7.92
N MET A 75 -2.00 -6.37 7.11
CA MET A 75 -0.68 -6.81 7.59
C MET A 75 0.16 -5.66 8.17
N ALA A 76 0.02 -4.43 7.66
CA ALA A 76 0.72 -3.27 8.19
C ALA A 76 0.33 -2.94 9.65
N VAL A 77 -0.91 -3.22 10.06
CA VAL A 77 -1.34 -3.06 11.47
C VAL A 77 -0.55 -3.98 12.40
N PHE A 78 -0.29 -5.23 12.00
CA PHE A 78 0.41 -6.21 12.83
C PHE A 78 1.94 -6.09 12.74
N LEU A 79 2.47 -5.98 11.52
CA LEU A 79 3.91 -6.10 11.22
C LEU A 79 4.63 -4.75 11.03
N GLY A 80 3.89 -3.65 10.89
CA GLY A 80 4.39 -2.36 10.47
C GLY A 80 4.48 -2.22 8.94
N TYR A 81 4.45 -0.99 8.45
CA TYR A 81 4.35 -0.70 7.00
C TYR A 81 5.51 -1.26 6.18
N GLY A 82 6.75 -1.15 6.66
CA GLY A 82 7.93 -1.58 5.92
C GLY A 82 7.99 -3.10 5.73
N ARG A 83 7.69 -3.86 6.78
CA ARG A 83 7.72 -5.33 6.75
C ARG A 83 6.56 -5.92 5.95
N SER A 84 5.34 -5.44 6.18
CA SER A 84 4.14 -5.87 5.43
C SER A 84 4.39 -5.78 3.93
N ARG A 85 4.86 -4.61 3.48
CA ARG A 85 5.04 -4.36 2.07
C ARG A 85 6.13 -5.23 1.45
N LYS A 86 7.21 -5.51 2.19
CA LYS A 86 8.27 -6.40 1.71
C LYS A 86 7.74 -7.82 1.49
N ILE A 87 6.93 -8.32 2.41
CA ILE A 87 6.31 -9.65 2.34
C ILE A 87 5.30 -9.71 1.19
N SER A 88 4.34 -8.78 1.14
CA SER A 88 3.35 -8.69 0.06
C SER A 88 4.00 -8.63 -1.31
N ARG A 89 5.02 -7.79 -1.47
CA ARG A 89 5.80 -7.69 -2.72
C ARG A 89 6.50 -8.98 -3.09
N PHE A 90 7.04 -9.70 -2.11
CA PHE A 90 7.71 -10.97 -2.37
C PHE A 90 6.72 -12.02 -2.89
N PHE A 91 5.58 -12.20 -2.22
CA PHE A 91 4.53 -13.11 -2.68
C PHE A 91 3.96 -12.71 -4.04
N SER A 92 3.75 -11.41 -4.26
CA SER A 92 3.27 -10.89 -5.54
C SER A 92 4.27 -11.10 -6.68
N LEU A 93 5.57 -11.05 -6.38
CA LEU A 93 6.63 -11.40 -7.34
C LEU A 93 6.51 -12.86 -7.77
N ILE A 94 6.43 -13.76 -6.79
CA ILE A 94 6.30 -15.21 -7.03
C ILE A 94 5.07 -15.47 -7.89
N PHE A 95 3.93 -14.87 -7.54
CA PHE A 95 2.69 -15.02 -8.30
C PHE A 95 2.82 -14.50 -9.74
N THR A 96 3.46 -13.35 -9.95
CA THR A 96 3.66 -12.78 -11.28
C THR A 96 4.59 -13.64 -12.14
N VAL A 97 5.69 -14.14 -11.56
CA VAL A 97 6.62 -15.05 -12.25
C VAL A 97 5.91 -16.36 -12.60
N PHE A 98 5.13 -16.90 -11.66
CA PHE A 98 4.31 -18.08 -11.89
C PHE A 98 3.33 -17.87 -13.06
N LEU A 99 2.56 -16.77 -13.07
CA LEU A 99 1.65 -16.45 -14.17
C LEU A 99 2.38 -16.30 -15.52
N PHE A 100 3.57 -15.70 -15.51
CA PHE A 100 4.36 -15.52 -16.72
C PHE A 100 4.81 -16.86 -17.31
N LEU A 101 5.39 -17.74 -16.48
CA LEU A 101 5.83 -19.08 -16.87
C LEU A 101 4.66 -19.97 -17.27
N LEU A 102 3.56 -19.89 -16.53
CA LEU A 102 2.31 -20.60 -16.84
C LEU A 102 1.79 -20.16 -18.22
N GLY A 103 1.75 -18.86 -18.50
CA GLY A 103 1.35 -18.32 -19.80
C GLY A 103 2.20 -18.88 -20.94
N ILE A 104 3.54 -18.90 -20.78
CA ILE A 104 4.47 -19.47 -21.78
C ILE A 104 4.23 -20.97 -21.97
N TYR A 105 4.09 -21.73 -20.88
CA TYR A 105 3.84 -23.17 -20.95
C TYR A 105 2.52 -23.48 -21.66
N LEU A 106 1.49 -22.66 -21.47
CA LEU A 106 0.18 -22.85 -22.07
C LEU A 106 0.11 -22.45 -23.56
N VAL A 107 1.11 -21.75 -24.10
CA VAL A 107 1.15 -21.38 -25.54
C VAL A 107 1.05 -22.62 -26.44
N GLN A 108 1.60 -23.76 -26.02
CA GLN A 108 1.53 -25.02 -26.78
C GLN A 108 0.09 -25.51 -27.02
N TYR A 109 -0.86 -25.14 -26.16
CA TYR A 109 -2.27 -25.52 -26.27
C TYR A 109 -3.10 -24.45 -26.99
N ASN A 110 -2.78 -23.18 -26.80
CA ASN A 110 -3.45 -22.06 -27.47
C ASN A 110 -2.56 -20.81 -27.44
N VAL A 111 -2.35 -20.18 -28.59
CA VAL A 111 -1.55 -18.94 -28.72
C VAL A 111 -2.15 -17.79 -27.90
N LEU A 112 -3.47 -17.79 -27.67
CA LEU A 112 -4.15 -16.81 -26.81
C LEU A 112 -3.65 -16.85 -25.36
N ASN A 113 -3.03 -17.94 -24.89
CA ASN A 113 -2.46 -18.00 -23.55
C ASN A 113 -1.27 -17.05 -23.35
N LEU A 114 -0.71 -16.49 -24.44
CA LEU A 114 0.25 -15.39 -24.39
C LEU A 114 -0.32 -14.13 -23.70
N PHE A 115 -1.66 -13.93 -23.71
CA PHE A 115 -2.30 -12.87 -22.95
C PHE A 115 -2.07 -13.01 -21.44
N LEU A 116 -1.91 -14.23 -20.93
CA LEU A 116 -1.57 -14.48 -19.52
C LEU A 116 -0.17 -13.96 -19.19
N SER A 117 0.80 -14.17 -20.09
CA SER A 117 2.15 -13.61 -19.97
C SER A 117 2.15 -12.09 -20.09
N ALA A 118 1.35 -11.52 -21.00
CA ALA A 118 1.19 -10.08 -21.13
C ALA A 118 0.57 -9.44 -19.86
N LEU A 119 -0.38 -10.14 -19.22
CA LEU A 119 -0.97 -9.73 -17.94
C LEU A 119 0.09 -9.74 -16.83
N ALA A 120 0.95 -10.75 -16.78
CA ALA A 120 2.06 -10.80 -15.82
C ALA A 120 3.05 -9.62 -16.00
N ILE A 121 3.35 -9.24 -17.24
CA ILE A 121 4.20 -8.07 -17.52
C ILE A 121 3.53 -6.79 -17.02
N ASN A 122 2.23 -6.60 -17.29
CA ASN A 122 1.47 -5.45 -16.80
C ASN A 122 1.50 -5.36 -15.27
N LEU A 123 1.31 -6.49 -14.57
CA LEU A 123 1.42 -6.55 -13.11
C LEU A 123 2.81 -6.11 -12.61
N MET A 124 3.86 -6.53 -13.30
CA MET A 124 5.24 -6.17 -12.95
C MET A 124 5.50 -4.67 -13.09
N ILE A 125 4.98 -4.05 -14.15
CA ILE A 125 5.07 -2.60 -14.37
C ILE A 125 4.30 -1.84 -13.30
N ALA A 126 3.04 -2.22 -13.06
CA ALA A 126 2.16 -1.58 -12.08
C ALA A 126 2.73 -1.64 -10.65
N ARG A 127 3.43 -2.73 -10.30
CA ARG A 127 4.08 -2.86 -8.99
C ARG A 127 5.19 -1.82 -8.73
N LYS A 128 5.85 -1.30 -9.76
CA LYS A 128 6.97 -0.35 -9.63
C LYS A 128 6.52 1.07 -9.24
N GLN A 129 5.28 1.44 -9.53
CA GLN A 129 4.82 2.83 -9.52
C GLN A 129 4.52 3.42 -8.12
N ASP A 130 4.28 2.59 -7.10
CA ASP A 130 3.66 3.06 -5.84
C ASP A 130 4.61 3.26 -4.64
N ASN A 131 5.93 3.35 -4.82
CA ASN A 131 6.87 3.41 -3.69
C ASN A 131 6.62 4.57 -2.69
N THR A 132 6.05 5.69 -3.16
CA THR A 132 5.82 6.94 -2.42
C THR A 132 4.64 6.90 -1.42
N PHE A 133 3.71 5.94 -1.55
CA PHE A 133 2.43 5.92 -0.83
C PHE A 133 2.51 5.67 0.70
N ILE A 134 3.61 5.09 1.19
CA ILE A 134 3.77 4.78 2.63
C ILE A 134 3.84 6.05 3.47
N PHE A 135 4.54 7.07 2.98
CA PHE A 135 4.72 8.33 3.69
C PHE A 135 3.38 9.05 3.87
N TYR A 136 2.55 9.03 2.82
CA TYR A 136 1.22 9.60 2.83
C TYR A 136 0.30 8.94 3.88
N LYS A 137 0.32 7.60 3.99
CA LYS A 137 -0.47 6.86 4.99
C LYS A 137 -0.05 7.13 6.43
N ILE A 138 1.26 7.36 6.65
CA ILE A 138 1.80 7.68 7.98
C ILE A 138 1.41 9.11 8.39
N THR A 139 1.53 10.09 7.49
CA THR A 139 1.19 11.50 7.76
C THR A 139 -0.26 11.71 8.16
N ARG A 140 -1.19 10.98 7.54
CA ARG A 140 -2.62 11.17 7.83
C ARG A 140 -3.09 10.56 9.15
N ASN A 141 -2.39 9.53 9.67
CA ASN A 141 -2.73 8.96 10.99
C ASN A 141 -2.46 9.92 12.16
N ILE A 142 -1.73 11.01 11.92
CA ILE A 142 -1.38 12.02 12.93
C ILE A 142 -2.37 13.19 12.93
N GLU A 143 -2.98 13.50 11.79
CA GLU A 143 -3.97 14.59 11.66
C GLU A 143 -5.36 14.23 12.20
N ASP A 144 -5.74 12.95 12.29
CA ASP A 144 -7.09 12.54 12.73
C ASP A 144 -7.32 12.67 14.26
N GLY A 145 -6.39 13.33 14.99
CA GLY A 145 -6.59 13.95 16.32
C GLY A 145 -6.97 13.04 17.51
N ASN A 146 -7.35 11.79 17.27
CA ASN A 146 -7.87 10.86 18.27
C ASN A 146 -6.95 9.64 18.37
N LYS A 147 -5.81 9.80 19.04
CA LYS A 147 -5.04 8.67 19.58
C LYS A 147 -5.09 8.73 21.10
N SER A 148 -6.09 8.07 21.67
CA SER A 148 -6.08 7.67 23.09
C SER A 148 -5.16 6.46 23.21
N GLY A 149 -3.90 6.69 23.53
CA GLY A 149 -2.92 5.63 23.73
C GLY A 149 -1.65 6.17 24.37
N THR A 150 -1.09 5.43 25.32
CA THR A 150 0.18 5.74 25.97
C THR A 150 1.28 6.01 24.95
N GLU A 151 1.91 7.18 25.06
CA GLU A 151 3.03 7.58 24.20
C GLU A 151 4.21 6.62 24.37
N LYS A 152 4.58 5.91 23.31
CA LYS A 152 5.76 5.05 23.32
C LYS A 152 6.98 5.88 22.97
N ILE A 153 7.95 5.94 23.88
CA ILE A 153 9.23 6.59 23.63
C ILE A 153 10.08 5.68 22.75
N VAL A 154 10.51 6.19 21.60
CA VAL A 154 11.46 5.51 20.71
C VAL A 154 12.78 6.25 20.79
N VAL A 155 13.85 5.55 21.16
CA VAL A 155 15.21 6.11 21.21
C VAL A 155 15.90 5.88 19.87
N CYS A 156 16.28 6.97 19.21
CA CYS A 156 16.96 6.98 17.92
C CYS A 156 18.36 7.58 18.07
N LYS A 157 19.35 7.01 17.39
CA LYS A 157 20.67 7.65 17.28
C LYS A 157 20.63 8.77 16.23
N GLU A 158 21.50 9.77 16.41
CA GLU A 158 21.57 10.95 15.53
C GLU A 158 21.98 10.63 14.08
N ASP A 159 22.71 9.53 13.87
CA ASP A 159 23.16 8.99 12.58
C ASP A 159 22.13 8.09 11.88
N THR A 160 21.02 7.79 12.56
CA THR A 160 20.01 6.88 12.01
C THR A 160 19.18 7.61 10.96
N LYS A 161 19.06 7.01 9.77
CA LYS A 161 18.18 7.54 8.71
C LYS A 161 16.72 7.43 9.14
N ALA A 162 15.95 8.50 8.89
CA ALA A 162 14.53 8.55 9.21
C ALA A 162 13.73 7.38 8.60
N ILE A 163 14.08 6.97 7.36
CA ILE A 163 13.43 5.85 6.67
C ILE A 163 13.45 4.54 7.48
N LYS A 164 14.56 4.23 8.19
CA LYS A 164 14.67 2.97 8.95
C LYS A 164 13.68 2.93 10.12
N VAL A 165 13.44 4.08 10.73
CA VAL A 165 12.50 4.21 11.85
C VAL A 165 11.07 4.22 11.34
N LEU A 166 10.81 4.89 10.21
CA LEU A 166 9.50 4.89 9.55
C LEU A 166 9.09 3.50 9.02
N GLU A 167 10.03 2.67 8.58
CA GLU A 167 9.72 1.30 8.12
C GLU A 167 9.18 0.41 9.25
N GLN A 168 9.58 0.68 10.50
CA GLN A 168 9.13 -0.04 11.69
C GLN A 168 7.86 0.57 12.29
N TYR A 169 7.35 1.62 11.68
CA TYR A 169 6.20 2.34 12.15
C TYR A 169 4.95 1.48 12.02
N LYS A 170 4.26 1.27 13.15
CA LYS A 170 2.95 0.63 13.19
C LYS A 170 1.88 1.73 13.23
N PRO A 171 0.81 1.62 12.43
CA PRO A 171 -0.30 2.56 12.52
C PRO A 171 -0.93 2.52 13.92
N LEU A 172 -1.57 3.64 14.33
CA LEU A 172 -2.36 3.79 15.57
C LEU A 172 -1.58 3.96 16.88
N GLU A 173 -0.25 3.87 16.91
CA GLU A 173 0.54 4.21 18.12
C GLU A 173 0.99 5.68 18.08
N SER A 174 0.90 6.39 19.20
CA SER A 174 1.53 7.71 19.37
C SER A 174 2.95 7.51 19.91
N ARG A 175 3.95 8.12 19.25
CA ARG A 175 5.37 7.96 19.60
C ARG A 175 6.08 9.30 19.71
N ILE A 176 7.00 9.38 20.66
CA ILE A 176 7.96 10.47 20.78
C ILE A 176 9.35 9.93 20.46
N PHE A 177 10.04 10.57 19.53
CA PHE A 177 11.38 10.18 19.10
C PHE A 177 12.40 10.93 19.93
N THR A 178 13.04 10.25 20.88
CA THR A 178 14.16 10.80 21.64
C THR A 178 15.46 10.54 20.92
N ILE A 179 16.18 11.60 20.59
CA ILE A 179 17.42 11.53 19.82
C ILE A 179 18.60 11.59 20.77
N VAL A 180 19.47 10.59 20.67
CA VAL A 180 20.69 10.46 21.46
C VAL A 180 21.92 10.47 20.55
N SER A 181 23.01 10.99 21.07
CA SER A 181 24.32 10.90 20.43
C SER A 181 24.88 9.48 20.55
N ASP A 182 25.91 9.16 19.77
CA ASP A 182 26.61 7.85 19.85
C ASP A 182 27.13 7.54 21.26
N LYS A 183 27.38 8.57 22.07
CA LYS A 183 27.79 8.46 23.48
C LYS A 183 26.63 8.36 24.47
N GLY A 184 25.40 8.16 24.00
CA GLY A 184 24.18 8.06 24.83
C GLY A 184 23.68 9.39 25.42
N LYS A 185 24.30 10.53 25.06
CA LYS A 185 23.85 11.85 25.53
C LYS A 185 22.57 12.29 24.81
N TYR A 186 21.59 12.75 25.58
CA TYR A 186 20.35 13.35 25.06
C TYR A 186 20.65 14.59 24.20
N LYS A 187 20.05 14.65 23.00
CA LYS A 187 20.20 15.77 22.05
C LYS A 187 18.89 16.54 21.80
N GLY A 188 17.75 15.88 21.98
CA GLY A 188 16.42 16.47 21.85
C GLY A 188 15.34 15.42 21.57
N GLN A 189 14.11 15.90 21.40
CA GLN A 189 12.95 15.08 21.05
C GLN A 189 12.23 15.65 19.84
N LEU A 190 11.70 14.74 19.01
CA LEU A 190 10.79 15.04 17.91
C LEU A 190 9.46 14.34 18.14
N THR A 191 8.36 15.08 18.03
CA THR A 191 7.03 14.48 17.92
C THR A 191 6.84 13.87 16.53
N GLU A 192 5.82 13.04 16.37
CA GLU A 192 5.44 12.48 15.06
C GLU A 192 5.23 13.56 13.98
N THR A 193 4.54 14.63 14.34
CA THR A 193 4.26 15.75 13.43
C THR A 193 5.53 16.50 13.04
N GLU A 194 6.45 16.69 13.98
CA GLU A 194 7.75 17.34 13.73
C GLU A 194 8.66 16.46 12.87
N LEU A 195 8.69 15.14 13.11
CA LEU A 195 9.45 14.20 12.31
C LEU A 195 9.00 14.24 10.85
N LEU A 196 7.68 14.19 10.61
CA LEU A 196 7.15 14.19 9.25
C LEU A 196 7.36 15.51 8.53
N ASN A 197 7.16 16.64 9.21
CA ASN A 197 7.49 17.94 8.66
C ASN A 197 8.99 18.01 8.32
N GLY A 198 9.86 17.57 9.22
CA GLY A 198 11.29 17.52 8.97
C GLY A 198 11.63 16.68 7.74
N ILE A 199 11.00 15.52 7.56
CA ILE A 199 11.22 14.66 6.40
C ILE A 199 10.67 15.28 5.11
N TYR A 200 9.53 15.98 5.19
CA TYR A 200 8.96 16.69 4.05
C TYR A 200 9.93 17.73 3.48
N TYR A 201 10.65 18.46 4.35
CA TYR A 201 11.62 19.48 3.93
C TYR A 201 13.04 18.95 3.70
N CYS A 202 13.53 18.01 4.53
CA CYS A 202 14.92 17.54 4.50
C CYS A 202 15.14 16.29 3.64
N GLY A 203 14.06 15.59 3.26
CA GLY A 203 14.08 14.33 2.51
C GLY A 203 14.06 13.08 3.39
N ILE A 204 13.56 11.96 2.84
CA ILE A 204 13.34 10.69 3.57
C ILE A 204 14.63 9.97 4.01
N TYR A 205 15.75 10.32 3.37
CA TYR A 205 17.08 9.81 3.69
C TYR A 205 17.86 10.70 4.65
N ALA A 206 17.23 11.76 5.17
CA ALA A 206 17.86 12.60 6.18
C ALA A 206 18.06 11.84 7.49
N ASP A 207 19.17 12.13 8.14
CA ASP A 207 19.48 11.62 9.48
C ASP A 207 18.76 12.46 10.55
N PHE A 208 18.54 11.86 11.72
CA PHE A 208 17.88 12.55 12.84
C PHE A 208 18.61 13.82 13.28
N ARG A 209 19.93 13.90 13.10
CA ARG A 209 20.70 15.12 13.32
C ARG A 209 20.17 16.29 12.47
N LYS A 210 20.02 16.08 11.16
CA LYS A 210 19.54 17.11 10.22
C LYS A 210 18.09 17.52 10.50
N LEU A 211 17.26 16.56 10.91
CA LEU A 211 15.87 16.81 11.30
C LEU A 211 15.76 17.64 12.59
N LEU A 212 16.65 17.40 13.54
CA LEU A 212 16.70 18.12 14.81
C LEU A 212 17.27 19.54 14.64
N ASP A 213 18.24 19.72 13.73
CA ASP A 213 18.72 21.04 13.33
C ASP A 213 17.62 21.86 12.64
N PHE A 214 16.81 21.24 11.77
CA PHE A 214 15.64 21.90 11.16
C PHE A 214 14.62 22.37 12.20
N LYS A 215 14.37 21.57 13.25
CA LYS A 215 13.51 21.98 14.37
C LYS A 215 14.08 23.19 15.12
N ARG A 216 15.40 23.29 15.28
CA ARG A 216 16.05 24.41 15.99
C ARG A 216 16.09 25.71 15.20
N MET A 217 15.98 25.65 13.87
CA MET A 217 15.98 26.81 12.97
C MET A 217 14.60 27.45 12.81
N LYS A 218 13.56 26.87 13.40
CA LYS A 218 12.16 27.29 13.30
C LYS A 218 11.66 27.76 14.67
#